data_AF-A0A145G4X6-F1
#
_entry.id   AF-A0A145G4X6-F1
#
_cell.length_a   1.000
_cell.length_b   1.000
_cell.length_c   1.000
_cell.angle_alpha   90.00
_cell.angle_beta   90.00
_cell.angle_gamma   90.00
#
_symmetry.space_group_name_H-M   'P 1'
#
loop_
_entity.id
_entity.type
_entity.pdbx_description
1 polymer ?
#
loop_
_entity_poly.entity_id
_entity_poly.type
_entity_poly.pdbx_seq_one_letter_code
_entity_poly.pdbx_strand_id
1 'polypeptide(L)'
;MTFASKKEADAHDKLLDMAEAFTDWLLQSGMQMDETQAENLGLYLAEQKESVQHILRTSKLPELNAETDKTASDADSSKKIRAVKAA
;
A
#
# COMPACT_ATOMS: atom_id res chain seq x y z
N MET A 1 20.06 -12.34 -6.64
CA MET A 1 19.85 -12.52 -5.18
C MET A 1 19.03 -11.33 -4.72
N THR A 2 17.74 -11.37 -5.02
CA THR A 2 16.80 -10.24 -4.88
C THR A 2 15.91 -10.51 -3.66
N PHE A 3 15.82 -9.54 -2.76
CA PHE A 3 15.20 -9.54 -1.42
C PHE A 3 16.05 -10.14 -0.29
N ALA A 4 16.28 -9.34 0.76
CA ALA A 4 17.11 -9.70 1.90
C ALA A 4 16.33 -10.54 2.94
N SER A 5 15.00 -10.55 2.86
CA SER A 5 14.14 -11.36 3.72
C SER A 5 12.82 -11.77 3.03
N LYS A 6 12.23 -12.87 3.51
CA LYS A 6 10.90 -13.32 3.08
C LYS A 6 9.82 -12.24 3.24
N LYS A 7 9.92 -11.44 4.30
CA LYS A 7 9.00 -10.34 4.59
C LYS A 7 9.05 -9.24 3.52
N GLU A 8 10.23 -8.95 3.00
CA GLU A 8 10.38 -7.97 1.91
C GLU A 8 9.81 -8.51 0.60
N ALA A 9 10.00 -9.79 0.31
CA ALA A 9 9.37 -10.44 -0.84
C ALA A 9 7.84 -10.38 -0.73
N ASP A 10 7.26 -10.75 0.42
CA ASP A 10 5.81 -10.69 0.64
C ASP A 10 5.25 -9.25 0.53
N ALA A 11 6.04 -8.24 0.92
CA ALA A 11 5.64 -6.84 0.79
C ALA A 11 5.70 -6.35 -0.67
N HIS A 12 6.69 -6.83 -1.43
CA HIS A 12 6.83 -6.54 -2.84
C HIS A 12 5.71 -7.21 -3.66
N ASP A 13 5.40 -8.48 -3.39
CA ASP A 13 4.29 -9.19 -4.03
C ASP A 13 2.97 -8.45 -3.82
N LYS A 14 2.70 -8.00 -2.58
CA LYS A 14 1.51 -7.19 -2.27
C LYS A 14 1.46 -5.85 -3.00
N LEU A 15 2.62 -5.24 -3.24
CA LEU A 15 2.68 -3.99 -4.01
C LEU A 15 2.28 -4.24 -5.45
N LEU A 16 2.78 -5.33 -6.05
CA LEU A 16 2.43 -5.71 -7.42
C LEU A 16 0.94 -6.04 -7.55
N ASP A 17 0.38 -6.82 -6.62
CA ASP A 17 -1.06 -7.13 -6.58
C ASP A 17 -1.92 -5.84 -6.52
N MET A 18 -1.45 -4.83 -5.76
CA MET A 18 -2.15 -3.56 -5.63
C MET A 18 -1.99 -2.67 -6.86
N ALA A 19 -0.82 -2.69 -7.51
CA ALA A 19 -0.60 -1.99 -8.76
C ALA A 19 -1.53 -2.53 -9.86
N GLU A 20 -1.65 -3.84 -9.97
CA GLU A 20 -2.58 -4.51 -10.91
C GLU A 20 -4.04 -4.10 -10.63
N ALA A 21 -4.46 -4.13 -9.37
CA ALA A 21 -5.80 -3.68 -8.99
C ALA A 21 -6.09 -2.21 -9.34
N PHE A 22 -5.10 -1.31 -9.18
CA PHE A 22 -5.25 0.08 -9.59
C PHE A 22 -5.31 0.25 -11.11
N THR A 23 -4.49 -0.49 -11.86
CA THR A 23 -4.51 -0.52 -13.33
C THR A 23 -5.89 -0.94 -13.85
N ASP A 24 -6.43 -2.04 -13.34
CA ASP A 24 -7.77 -2.53 -13.71
C ASP A 24 -8.86 -1.50 -13.40
N TRP A 25 -8.76 -0.84 -12.26
CA TRP A 25 -9.69 0.21 -11.87
C TRP A 25 -9.59 1.45 -12.78
N LEU A 26 -8.38 1.84 -13.16
CA LEU A 26 -8.13 2.94 -14.09
C LEU A 26 -8.67 2.64 -15.48
N LEU A 27 -8.47 1.42 -16.00
CA LEU A 27 -9.03 0.99 -17.28
C LEU A 27 -10.56 0.97 -17.27
N GLN A 28 -11.18 0.67 -16.12
CA GLN A 28 -12.64 0.73 -15.94
C GLN A 28 -13.20 2.15 -15.80
N SER A 29 -12.37 3.16 -15.55
CA SER A 29 -12.82 4.54 -15.31
C SER A 29 -13.46 5.22 -16.53
N GLY A 30 -13.35 4.62 -17.72
CA GLY A 30 -13.86 5.18 -18.96
C GLY A 30 -13.04 6.37 -19.50
N MET A 31 -11.92 6.70 -18.86
CA MET A 31 -10.95 7.65 -19.41
C MET A 31 -10.21 7.01 -20.58
N GLN A 32 -9.94 7.80 -21.62
CA GLN A 32 -9.03 7.38 -22.69
C GLN A 32 -7.60 7.40 -22.16
N MET A 33 -7.09 6.23 -21.79
CA MET A 33 -5.70 6.00 -21.44
C MET A 33 -5.21 4.76 -22.17
N ASP A 34 -3.93 4.73 -22.51
CA ASP A 34 -3.31 3.51 -23.00
C ASP A 34 -2.98 2.55 -21.84
N GLU A 35 -2.82 1.27 -22.16
CA GLU A 35 -2.56 0.21 -21.16
C GLU A 35 -1.28 0.48 -20.36
N THR A 36 -0.24 0.95 -21.02
CA THR A 36 1.05 1.31 -20.40
C THR A 36 0.92 2.50 -19.44
N GLN A 37 0.07 3.48 -19.75
CA GLN A 37 -0.24 4.61 -18.88
C GLN A 37 -1.00 4.14 -17.64
N ALA A 38 -1.99 3.27 -17.82
CA ALA A 38 -2.73 2.69 -16.72
C ALA A 38 -1.80 1.91 -15.78
N GLU A 39 -0.91 1.08 -16.32
CA GLU A 39 0.09 0.32 -15.56
C GLU A 39 1.06 1.23 -14.79
N ASN A 40 1.61 2.25 -15.45
CA ASN A 40 2.52 3.21 -14.81
C ASN A 40 1.84 3.96 -13.67
N LEU A 41 0.58 4.37 -13.86
CA LEU A 41 -0.21 5.03 -12.83
C LEU A 41 -0.57 4.08 -11.69
N GLY A 42 -0.95 2.84 -12.00
CA GLY A 42 -1.25 1.82 -11.00
C GLY A 42 -0.05 1.54 -10.10
N LEU A 43 1.14 1.39 -10.70
CA LEU A 43 2.38 1.19 -9.95
C LEU A 43 2.72 2.40 -9.08
N TYR A 44 2.62 3.62 -9.62
CA TYR A 44 2.88 4.85 -8.85
C TYR A 44 1.93 5.00 -7.65
N LEU A 45 0.64 4.72 -7.84
CA LEU A 45 -0.34 4.74 -6.76
C LEU A 45 -0.05 3.66 -5.70
N ALA A 46 0.41 2.49 -6.12
CA ALA A 46 0.77 1.40 -5.22
C ALA A 46 2.01 1.72 -4.37
N GLU A 47 3.04 2.32 -4.97
CA GLU A 47 4.22 2.82 -4.25
C GLU A 47 3.85 3.92 -3.24
N GLN A 48 2.95 4.82 -3.64
CA GLN A 48 2.48 5.94 -2.83
C GLN A 48 1.25 5.60 -1.97
N LYS A 49 1.05 4.33 -1.61
CA LYS A 49 -0.15 3.85 -0.89
C LYS A 49 -0.50 4.67 0.36
N GLU A 50 0.51 5.13 1.10
CA GLU A 50 0.30 5.92 2.31
C GLU A 50 -0.24 7.31 1.98
N SER A 51 0.31 7.95 0.94
CA SER A 51 -0.16 9.23 0.41
C SER A 51 -1.59 9.11 -0.11
N VAL A 52 -1.90 8.04 -0.85
CA VAL A 52 -3.25 7.76 -1.36
C VAL A 52 -4.23 7.59 -0.19
N GLN A 53 -3.90 6.77 0.81
CA GLN A 53 -4.75 6.59 1.99
C GLN A 53 -4.92 7.89 2.78
N HIS A 54 -3.88 8.70 2.89
CA HIS A 54 -3.96 10.00 3.55
C HIS A 54 -4.96 10.91 2.82
N ILE A 55 -4.82 11.04 1.50
CA ILE A 55 -5.72 11.83 0.66
C ILE A 55 -7.16 11.32 0.78
N LEU A 56 -7.37 10.00 0.77
CA LEU A 56 -8.72 9.42 0.93
C LEU A 56 -9.34 9.70 2.31
N ARG A 57 -8.52 9.81 3.37
CA ARG A 57 -9.00 10.08 4.74
C ARG A 57 -9.20 11.56 5.04
N THR A 58 -8.29 12.41 4.57
CA THR A 58 -8.25 13.83 4.94
C THR A 58 -8.68 14.77 3.81
N SER A 59 -8.79 14.25 2.58
CA SER A 59 -9.01 15.01 1.35
C SER A 59 -7.99 16.13 1.13
N LYS A 60 -6.81 16.00 1.72
CA LYS A 60 -5.69 16.92 1.60
C LYS A 60 -4.45 16.17 1.14
N LEU A 61 -3.59 16.84 0.39
CA LEU A 61 -2.26 16.30 0.13
C LEU A 61 -1.53 16.21 1.47
N PRO A 62 -0.84 15.09 1.78
CA PRO A 62 0.06 15.06 2.91
C PRO A 62 1.08 16.19 2.71
N GLU A 63 1.28 17.01 3.75
CA GLU A 63 2.34 18.01 3.71
C GLU A 63 3.65 17.25 3.51
N LEU A 64 4.39 17.58 2.43
CA LEU A 64 5.72 17.05 2.18
C LEU A 64 6.71 17.58 3.24
N ASN A 65 6.54 17.15 4.49
CA ASN A 65 7.63 17.10 5.44
C ASN A 65 8.31 15.74 5.25
N ALA A 66 9.50 15.83 4.67
CA ALA A 66 10.35 14.71 4.31
C ALA A 66 10.66 13.81 5.50
N GLU A 67 10.13 12.59 5.50
CA GLU A 67 10.76 11.38 6.07
C GLU A 67 10.40 10.23 5.11
N THR A 68 11.20 9.99 4.07
CA THR A 68 12.13 8.85 3.99
C THR A 68 11.60 7.55 4.58
N ASP A 69 11.68 6.49 3.77
CA ASP A 69 12.17 5.16 4.17
C ASP A 69 12.04 4.79 5.66
N LYS A 70 11.24 3.75 5.91
CA LYS A 70 10.98 2.99 7.17
C LYS A 70 9.60 3.20 7.78
N THR A 71 8.67 2.33 7.40
CA THR A 71 7.80 1.61 8.37
C THR A 71 7.09 0.44 7.67
N ALA A 72 7.84 -0.62 7.38
CA ALA A 72 7.28 -1.96 7.26
C ALA A 72 7.26 -2.64 8.65
N SER A 73 6.50 -2.07 9.58
CA SER A 73 5.99 -2.68 10.82
C SER A 73 4.73 -1.89 11.14
N ASP A 74 3.52 -2.44 11.21
CA ASP A 74 3.12 -3.55 12.06
C ASP A 74 1.89 -4.26 11.52
N ALA A 75 1.91 -5.59 11.52
CA ALA A 75 0.71 -6.41 11.68
C ALA A 75 1.12 -7.81 12.17
N ASP A 76 1.92 -7.89 13.24
CA ASP A 76 2.03 -9.13 14.01
C ASP A 76 0.80 -9.23 14.93
N SER A 77 0.05 -10.29 14.70
CA SER A 77 -1.17 -10.64 15.41
C SER A 77 -0.83 -11.19 16.79
N SER A 78 -0.46 -10.31 17.73
CA SER A 78 -0.23 -10.69 19.12
C SER A 78 -1.56 -10.87 19.87
N LYS A 79 -2.03 -12.12 19.79
CA LYS A 79 -2.97 -12.84 20.67
C LYS A 79 -3.12 -12.21 22.06
N LYS A 80 -4.14 -11.36 22.23
CA LYS A 80 -4.54 -10.79 23.52
C LYS A 80 -5.11 -11.90 24.42
N ILE A 81 -4.21 -12.54 25.15
CA ILE A 81 -4.47 -13.26 26.42
C ILE A 81 -5.39 -12.40 27.31
N ARG A 82 -6.67 -12.77 27.37
CA ARG A 82 -7.62 -12.22 28.36
C ARG A 82 -7.46 -13.03 29.64
N ALA A 83 -6.64 -12.52 30.55
CA ALA A 83 -6.77 -12.83 31.96
C ALA A 83 -8.06 -12.16 32.47
N VAL A 84 -9.02 -12.96 32.94
CA VAL A 84 -10.09 -12.49 33.83
C VAL A 84 -9.92 -13.26 35.13
N LYS A 85 -9.49 -12.53 36.16
CA LYS A 85 -9.55 -12.91 37.57
C LYS A 85 -10.58 -11.99 38.21
N ALA A 86 -11.73 -12.53 38.60
CA ALA A 86 -12.65 -11.94 39.58
C ALA A 86 -13.72 -12.98 39.97
N ALA A 87 -13.50 -13.65 41.10
CA ALA A 87 -14.50 -14.13 42.05
C ALA A 87 -13.78 -14.44 43.36
#